data_AF-A0A969FMF2-F1
#
_entry.id   AF-A0A969FMF2-F1
#
_cell.length_a   1.000
_cell.length_b   1.000
_cell.length_c   1.000
_cell.angle_alpha   90.00
_cell.angle_beta   90.00
_cell.angle_gamma   90.00
#
_symmetry.space_group_name_H-M   'P 1'
#
loop_
_entity.id
_entity.type
_entity.pdbx_description
1 polymer ?
#
loop_
_entity_poly.entity_id
_entity_poly.type
_entity_poly.pdbx_seq_one_letter_code
_entity_poly.pdbx_strand_id
1 'polypeptide(L)'
;MNLGEILFGAVLLGLGAQQMKKGAERLGKGLRGAGGARVEKDTKRRLPKRVGVVRRGGMTMDLREVRSLDDRINAIRDRIRKGKVDPKILAWARKQVTRKCGADWCIKEKDTAAEIVAIFEGMRRDVRYTSDVAGVDTYANPRRTLEHRAGDCDDYSALGCAALMSIGIPCRLKVIRTKDSSTWNHIYIEAGSPKDRPSRWIPLDASVNVRAGWEAPRSMVAETRIFEVSPYL
;
A
#
# COMPACT_ATOMS: atom_id res chain seq x y z
N MET A 1 22.07 -2.09 -7.63
CA MET A 1 21.33 -3.13 -6.91
C MET A 1 21.98 -3.30 -5.54
N ASN A 2 21.26 -2.98 -4.47
CA ASN A 2 21.76 -3.22 -3.11
C ASN A 2 21.31 -4.61 -2.67
N LEU A 3 22.20 -5.45 -2.13
CA LEU A 3 21.89 -6.83 -1.76
C LEU A 3 20.68 -6.96 -0.81
N GLY A 4 20.36 -5.90 -0.06
CA GLY A 4 19.26 -5.88 0.91
C GLY A 4 17.86 -6.06 0.31
N GLU A 5 17.59 -5.59 -0.90
CA GLU A 5 16.25 -5.70 -1.52
C GLU A 5 15.96 -7.13 -2.00
N ILE A 6 16.98 -7.82 -2.54
CA ILE A 6 16.89 -9.22 -2.97
C ILE A 6 16.85 -10.13 -1.74
N LEU A 7 17.60 -9.80 -0.69
CA LEU A 7 17.60 -10.55 0.56
C LEU A 7 16.25 -10.45 1.26
N PHE A 8 15.57 -9.28 1.23
CA PHE A 8 14.24 -9.11 1.82
C PHE A 8 13.19 -10.00 1.14
N GLY A 9 13.21 -10.08 -0.19
CA GLY A 9 12.33 -10.97 -0.96
C GLY A 9 12.57 -12.47 -0.65
N ALA A 10 13.83 -12.89 -0.54
CA ALA A 10 14.19 -14.27 -0.23
C ALA A 10 13.92 -14.65 1.25
N VAL A 11 14.19 -13.74 2.18
CA VAL A 11 13.97 -13.93 3.62
C VAL A 11 12.47 -13.95 3.96
N LEU A 12 11.65 -13.13 3.30
CA LEU A 12 10.19 -13.18 3.45
C LEU A 12 9.57 -14.46 2.88
N LEU A 13 10.08 -14.99 1.76
CA LEU A 13 9.63 -16.29 1.22
C LEU A 13 9.96 -17.45 2.17
N GLY A 14 11.15 -17.45 2.79
CA GLY A 14 11.57 -18.48 3.73
C GLY A 14 10.85 -18.43 5.09
N LEU A 15 10.67 -17.23 5.65
CA LEU A 15 10.00 -17.04 6.95
C LEU A 15 8.47 -17.13 6.85
N GLY A 16 7.89 -16.80 5.69
CA GLY A 16 6.45 -16.85 5.45
C GLY A 16 5.87 -18.26 5.64
N ALA A 17 6.53 -19.30 5.12
CA ALA A 17 6.06 -20.67 5.26
C ALA A 17 6.12 -21.19 6.71
N GLN A 18 7.14 -20.79 7.47
CA GLN A 18 7.36 -21.29 8.83
C GLN A 18 6.58 -20.53 9.92
N GLN A 19 6.29 -19.24 9.72
CA GLN A 19 5.50 -18.45 10.68
C GLN A 19 3.98 -18.53 10.47
N MET A 20 3.50 -18.93 9.29
CA MET A 20 2.05 -19.12 9.04
C MET A 20 1.41 -20.17 9.95
N LYS A 21 2.15 -21.20 10.39
CA LYS A 21 1.65 -22.21 11.32
C LYS A 21 1.38 -21.68 12.74
N LYS A 22 2.03 -20.58 13.15
CA LYS A 22 1.90 -20.00 14.51
C LYS A 22 1.00 -18.76 14.57
N GLY A 23 0.69 -18.15 13.42
CA GLY A 23 -0.14 -16.93 13.34
C GLY A 23 -1.66 -17.17 13.35
N ALA A 24 -2.11 -18.41 13.16
CA ALA A 24 -3.53 -18.75 13.13
C ALA A 24 -4.19 -18.75 14.53
N GLU A 25 -3.42 -18.91 15.61
CA GLU A 25 -3.95 -19.08 16.97
C GLU A 25 -4.09 -17.78 17.79
N ARG A 26 -3.67 -16.61 17.26
CA ARG A 26 -3.66 -15.34 18.01
C ARG A 26 -4.67 -14.28 17.53
N LEU A 27 -5.82 -14.71 17.02
CA LEU A 27 -6.88 -13.82 16.54
C LEU A 27 -7.81 -13.24 17.63
N GLY A 28 -7.41 -13.29 18.90
CA GLY A 28 -8.19 -12.69 19.98
C GLY A 28 -7.33 -12.39 21.19
N LYS A 29 -6.70 -11.22 21.23
CA LYS A 29 -6.40 -10.43 22.44
C LYS A 29 -5.53 -9.21 22.11
N GLY A 30 -6.05 -8.03 22.43
CA GLY A 30 -5.24 -6.97 23.03
C GLY A 30 -4.40 -6.09 22.10
N LEU A 31 -5.03 -5.07 21.53
CA LEU A 31 -4.41 -3.76 21.31
C LEU A 31 -3.99 -3.17 22.66
N ARG A 32 -2.69 -2.87 22.82
CA ARG A 32 -2.05 -1.78 23.61
C ARG A 32 -0.67 -2.23 24.07
N GLY A 33 0.39 -1.53 23.64
CA GLY A 33 1.74 -1.81 24.10
C GLY A 33 2.83 -1.14 23.25
N ALA A 34 3.08 0.12 23.58
CA ALA A 34 4.31 0.94 23.45
C ALA A 34 5.37 0.61 22.38
N GLY A 35 5.71 1.67 21.64
CA GLY A 35 6.52 1.73 20.42
C GLY A 35 5.80 2.65 19.43
N GLY A 36 5.43 3.85 19.88
CA GLY A 36 4.46 4.70 19.18
C GLY A 36 4.98 5.14 17.83
N ALA A 37 4.47 4.54 16.74
CA ALA A 37 4.76 4.99 15.39
C ALA A 37 4.41 6.49 15.28
N ARG A 38 5.36 7.29 14.77
CA ARG A 38 5.12 8.71 14.55
C ARG A 38 4.10 8.86 13.42
N VAL A 39 2.99 9.54 13.71
CA VAL A 39 1.97 9.88 12.70
C VAL A 39 2.28 11.25 12.13
N GLU A 40 2.48 11.30 10.82
CA GLU A 40 2.79 12.49 10.05
C GLU A 40 1.56 12.91 9.23
N LYS A 41 1.02 14.08 9.60
CA LYS A 41 -0.12 14.69 8.90
C LYS A 41 0.26 15.08 7.47
N ASP A 42 -0.73 15.07 6.59
CA ASP A 42 -0.58 15.49 5.20
C ASP A 42 -0.61 17.02 5.06
N THR A 43 0.46 17.70 5.50
CA THR A 43 0.51 19.18 5.54
C THR A 43 1.32 19.81 4.40
N LYS A 44 2.24 19.07 3.78
CA LYS A 44 3.14 19.58 2.73
C LYS A 44 2.83 18.94 1.38
N ARG A 45 2.20 19.69 0.48
CA ARG A 45 1.83 19.24 -0.87
C ARG A 45 2.93 19.50 -1.93
N ARG A 46 4.20 19.48 -1.53
CA ARG A 46 5.31 19.80 -2.44
C ARG A 46 5.87 18.53 -3.05
N LEU A 47 5.77 18.41 -4.38
CA LEU A 47 6.46 17.35 -5.12
C LEU A 47 7.97 17.64 -5.22
N PRO A 48 8.81 16.59 -5.33
CA PRO A 48 10.24 16.76 -5.50
C PRO A 48 10.57 17.46 -6.82
N LYS A 49 11.75 18.10 -6.89
CA LYS A 49 12.16 18.91 -8.05
C LYS A 49 12.18 18.03 -9.30
N ARG A 50 11.47 18.44 -10.36
CA ARG A 50 11.54 17.79 -11.67
C ARG A 50 12.90 18.09 -12.30
N VAL A 51 13.60 17.05 -12.74
CA VAL A 51 14.91 17.14 -13.39
C VAL A 51 14.87 16.71 -14.85
N GLY A 52 13.81 16.04 -15.29
CA GLY A 52 13.69 15.64 -16.70
C GLY A 52 12.35 14.99 -17.02
N VAL A 53 12.19 14.63 -18.29
CA VAL A 53 11.02 13.93 -18.82
C VAL A 53 11.46 12.98 -19.90
N VAL A 54 10.96 11.75 -19.85
CA VAL A 54 11.06 10.80 -20.95
C VAL A 54 9.68 10.66 -21.57
N ARG A 55 9.56 10.91 -22.88
CA ARG A 55 8.31 10.70 -23.65
C ARG A 55 8.56 9.71 -24.78
N ARG A 56 7.85 8.59 -24.77
CA ARG A 56 7.94 7.59 -25.84
C ARG A 56 6.66 6.76 -25.91
N GLY A 57 6.15 6.52 -27.12
CA GLY A 57 4.99 5.65 -27.34
C GLY A 57 3.72 6.07 -26.57
N GLY A 58 3.46 7.37 -26.45
CA GLY A 58 2.32 7.90 -25.69
C GLY A 58 2.46 7.78 -24.16
N MET A 59 3.59 7.29 -23.66
CA MET A 59 3.92 7.28 -22.24
C MET A 59 4.84 8.44 -21.88
N THR A 60 4.66 8.96 -20.67
CA THR A 60 5.48 10.03 -20.10
C THR A 60 5.98 9.59 -18.73
N MET A 61 7.29 9.66 -18.51
CA MET A 61 7.91 9.51 -17.20
C MET A 61 8.52 10.84 -16.78
N ASP A 62 8.11 11.37 -15.63
CA ASP A 62 8.72 12.55 -15.04
C ASP A 62 9.88 12.12 -14.12
N LEU A 63 11.09 12.53 -14.47
CA LEU A 63 12.26 12.31 -13.63
C LEU A 63 12.32 13.39 -12.55
N ARG A 64 12.50 12.98 -11.30
CA ARG A 64 12.54 13.87 -10.14
C ARG A 64 13.73 13.55 -9.26
N GLU A 65 14.31 14.59 -8.69
CA GLU A 65 15.35 14.46 -7.68
C GLU A 65 14.72 14.22 -6.31
N VAL A 66 15.02 13.09 -5.69
CA VAL A 66 14.50 12.66 -4.39
C VAL A 66 15.64 12.71 -3.37
N ARG A 67 15.48 13.49 -2.31
CA ARG A 67 16.54 13.70 -1.29
C ARG A 67 16.16 13.20 0.10
N SER A 68 14.90 12.84 0.30
CA SER A 68 14.35 12.52 1.61
C SER A 68 13.23 11.49 1.52
N LEU A 69 12.89 10.87 2.66
CA LEU A 69 11.68 10.04 2.75
C LEU A 69 10.42 10.85 2.40
N ASP A 70 10.32 12.10 2.87
CA ASP A 70 9.18 12.96 2.61
C ASP A 70 8.97 13.20 1.11
N ASP A 71 10.06 13.32 0.34
CA ASP A 71 10.00 13.44 -1.12
C ASP A 71 9.35 12.20 -1.77
N ARG A 72 9.77 11.00 -1.35
CA ARG A 72 9.21 9.72 -1.81
C ARG A 72 7.73 9.63 -1.46
N ILE A 73 7.39 9.91 -0.20
CA ILE A 73 6.01 9.83 0.29
C ILE A 73 5.11 10.87 -0.39
N ASN A 74 5.61 12.07 -0.67
CA ASN A 74 4.84 13.07 -1.40
C ASN A 74 4.61 12.68 -2.86
N ALA A 75 5.56 12.00 -3.50
CA ALA A 75 5.34 11.42 -4.83
C ALA A 75 4.25 10.34 -4.79
N ILE A 76 4.28 9.42 -3.82
CA ILE A 76 3.28 8.37 -3.63
C ILE A 76 1.90 8.97 -3.29
N ARG A 77 1.83 9.95 -2.38
CA ARG A 77 0.58 10.68 -2.07
C ARG A 77 0.00 11.36 -3.31
N ASP A 78 0.82 11.95 -4.17
CA ASP A 78 0.37 12.52 -5.45
C ASP A 78 -0.23 11.44 -6.36
N ARG A 79 0.39 10.26 -6.45
CA ARG A 79 -0.17 9.11 -7.18
C ARG A 79 -1.53 8.69 -6.62
N ILE A 80 -1.65 8.57 -5.29
CA ILE A 80 -2.90 8.20 -4.62
C ILE A 80 -4.00 9.23 -4.87
N ARG A 81 -3.71 10.52 -4.71
CA ARG A 81 -4.71 11.60 -4.90
C ARG A 81 -5.23 11.66 -6.33
N LYS A 82 -4.36 11.45 -7.32
CA LYS A 82 -4.78 11.36 -8.73
C LYS A 82 -5.56 10.08 -8.99
N GLY A 83 -5.14 8.95 -8.42
CA GLY A 83 -5.78 7.66 -8.60
C GLY A 83 -7.16 7.55 -7.95
N LYS A 84 -7.38 8.15 -6.77
CA LYS A 84 -8.65 7.99 -6.03
C LYS A 84 -9.88 8.55 -6.76
N VAL A 85 -9.65 9.46 -7.72
CA VAL A 85 -10.70 10.04 -8.58
C VAL A 85 -10.62 9.55 -10.03
N ASP A 86 -9.71 8.63 -10.37
CA ASP A 86 -9.62 8.07 -11.72
C ASP A 86 -10.79 7.07 -11.94
N PRO A 87 -11.60 7.24 -13.00
CA PRO A 87 -12.76 6.38 -13.25
C PRO A 87 -12.41 4.89 -13.40
N LYS A 88 -11.22 4.54 -13.91
CA LYS A 88 -10.80 3.14 -14.02
C LYS A 88 -10.48 2.54 -12.65
N ILE A 89 -9.90 3.31 -11.74
CA ILE A 89 -9.66 2.88 -10.36
C ILE A 89 -10.98 2.67 -9.63
N LEU A 90 -11.89 3.63 -9.73
CA LEU A 90 -13.23 3.52 -9.14
C LEU A 90 -13.98 2.29 -9.67
N ALA A 91 -13.98 2.07 -10.99
CA ALA A 91 -14.62 0.92 -11.60
C ALA A 91 -14.00 -0.40 -11.13
N TRP A 92 -12.66 -0.47 -11.06
CA TRP A 92 -11.96 -1.65 -10.57
C TRP A 92 -12.27 -1.93 -9.10
N ALA A 93 -12.27 -0.91 -8.23
CA ALA A 93 -12.55 -1.05 -6.81
C ALA A 93 -13.99 -1.53 -6.58
N ARG A 94 -14.97 -0.92 -7.26
CA ARG A 94 -16.38 -1.35 -7.21
C ARG A 94 -16.55 -2.80 -7.64
N LYS A 95 -15.88 -3.24 -8.71
CA LYS A 95 -15.92 -4.63 -9.17
C LYS A 95 -15.51 -5.63 -8.08
N GLN A 96 -14.59 -5.28 -7.18
CA GLN A 96 -14.17 -6.18 -6.10
C GLN A 96 -15.27 -6.41 -5.06
N VAL A 97 -16.16 -5.43 -4.86
CA VAL A 97 -17.16 -5.47 -3.80
C VAL A 97 -18.58 -5.76 -4.28
N THR A 98 -18.85 -5.64 -5.59
CA THR A 98 -20.18 -5.85 -6.18
C THR A 98 -20.41 -7.25 -6.74
N ARG A 99 -19.68 -8.27 -6.28
CA ARG A 99 -19.94 -9.66 -6.70
C ARG A 99 -21.25 -10.16 -6.10
N LYS A 100 -22.13 -10.74 -6.91
CA LYS A 100 -23.36 -11.40 -6.47
C LYS A 100 -23.09 -12.82 -5.97
N CYS A 101 -23.78 -13.21 -4.89
CA CYS A 101 -23.82 -14.54 -4.31
C CYS A 101 -25.29 -14.95 -4.17
N GLY A 102 -25.87 -15.49 -5.25
CA GLY A 102 -27.31 -15.69 -5.36
C GLY A 102 -28.05 -14.37 -5.60
N ALA A 103 -29.15 -14.13 -4.87
CA ALA A 103 -29.88 -12.87 -4.93
C ALA A 103 -29.12 -11.70 -4.27
N ASP A 104 -28.28 -12.01 -3.28
CA ASP A 104 -27.57 -11.05 -2.44
C ASP A 104 -26.15 -10.73 -2.94
N TRP A 105 -25.54 -9.73 -2.31
CA TRP A 105 -24.12 -9.43 -2.48
C TRP A 105 -23.26 -10.38 -1.65
N CYS A 106 -22.15 -10.85 -2.20
CA CYS A 106 -21.19 -11.67 -1.44
C CYS A 106 -20.60 -10.92 -0.24
N ILE A 107 -20.51 -9.59 -0.36
CA ILE A 107 -20.09 -8.69 0.70
C ILE A 107 -21.32 -7.89 1.08
N LYS A 108 -21.72 -7.98 2.36
CA LYS A 108 -22.87 -7.24 2.85
C LYS A 108 -22.64 -5.75 2.70
N GLU A 109 -23.69 -5.03 2.34
CA GLU A 109 -23.62 -3.57 2.26
C GLU A 109 -23.17 -3.00 3.61
N LYS A 110 -22.25 -2.02 3.56
CA LYS A 110 -21.67 -1.34 4.72
C LYS A 110 -20.74 -2.21 5.59
N ASP A 111 -20.44 -3.44 5.20
CA ASP A 111 -19.38 -4.23 5.83
C ASP A 111 -18.00 -3.73 5.39
N THR A 112 -17.52 -2.67 6.04
CA THR A 112 -16.23 -2.02 5.71
C THR A 112 -15.07 -3.01 5.78
N ALA A 113 -15.09 -3.93 6.75
CA ALA A 113 -13.98 -4.88 6.92
C ALA A 113 -13.94 -5.87 5.74
N ALA A 114 -15.08 -6.40 5.32
CA ALA A 114 -15.15 -7.26 4.14
C ALA A 114 -14.83 -6.51 2.83
N GLU A 115 -15.27 -5.25 2.69
CA GLU A 115 -14.89 -4.38 1.55
C GLU A 115 -13.36 -4.22 1.48
N ILE A 116 -12.70 -3.97 2.62
CA ILE A 116 -11.23 -3.87 2.72
C ILE A 116 -10.53 -5.16 2.26
N VAL A 117 -10.99 -6.31 2.75
CA VAL A 117 -10.41 -7.62 2.39
C VAL A 117 -10.55 -7.88 0.90
N ALA A 118 -11.69 -7.57 0.30
CA ALA A 118 -11.92 -7.80 -1.13
C ALA A 118 -11.03 -6.92 -2.02
N ILE A 119 -10.78 -5.67 -1.63
CA ILE A 119 -9.81 -4.82 -2.34
C ILE A 119 -8.41 -5.41 -2.24
N PHE A 120 -8.00 -5.85 -1.05
CA PHE A 120 -6.69 -6.46 -0.84
C PHE A 120 -6.48 -7.72 -1.68
N GLU A 121 -7.43 -8.65 -1.65
CA GLU A 121 -7.39 -9.87 -2.46
C GLU A 121 -7.44 -9.57 -3.95
N GLY A 122 -8.21 -8.55 -4.34
CA GLY A 122 -8.25 -8.03 -5.70
C GLY A 122 -6.87 -7.61 -6.19
N MET A 123 -6.14 -6.82 -5.40
CA MET A 123 -4.78 -6.39 -5.75
C MET A 123 -3.84 -7.58 -5.94
N ARG A 124 -3.86 -8.54 -5.01
CA ARG A 124 -3.00 -9.73 -5.06
C ARG A 124 -3.28 -10.64 -6.25
N ARG A 125 -4.55 -10.69 -6.69
CA ARG A 125 -4.97 -11.48 -7.86
C ARG A 125 -4.65 -10.79 -9.17
N ASP A 126 -4.83 -9.47 -9.23
CA ASP A 126 -4.83 -8.74 -10.50
C ASP A 126 -3.47 -8.14 -10.85
N VAL A 127 -2.59 -7.93 -9.85
CA VAL A 127 -1.25 -7.33 -9.99
C VAL A 127 -0.19 -8.30 -9.48
N ARG A 128 0.92 -8.42 -10.22
CA ARG A 128 2.11 -9.19 -9.85
C ARG A 128 3.21 -8.28 -9.30
N TYR A 129 3.91 -8.73 -8.25
CA TYR A 129 5.10 -8.04 -7.79
C TYR A 129 6.23 -8.07 -8.83
N THR A 130 6.80 -6.90 -9.12
CA THR A 130 8.05 -6.74 -9.88
C THR A 130 8.84 -5.58 -9.33
N SER A 131 10.16 -5.62 -9.47
CA SER A 131 11.04 -4.52 -9.07
C SER A 131 10.91 -3.33 -10.02
N ASP A 132 11.31 -2.18 -9.48
CA ASP A 132 11.53 -0.94 -10.20
C ASP A 132 12.54 -1.05 -11.35
N VAL A 133 12.56 0.00 -12.19
CA VAL A 133 13.63 0.19 -13.18
C VAL A 133 14.98 0.23 -12.45
N ALA A 134 15.95 -0.56 -12.94
CA ALA A 134 17.24 -0.69 -12.28
C ALA A 134 17.91 0.69 -12.07
N GLY A 135 18.12 1.06 -10.80
CA GLY A 135 18.75 2.31 -10.40
C GLY A 135 17.81 3.52 -10.24
N VAL A 136 16.49 3.34 -10.39
CA VAL A 136 15.50 4.42 -10.29
C VAL A 136 14.21 3.93 -9.62
N ASP A 137 13.86 4.51 -8.46
CA ASP A 137 12.53 4.30 -7.84
C ASP A 137 11.42 4.81 -8.78
N THR A 138 10.42 3.98 -9.10
CA THR A 138 9.38 4.30 -10.08
C THR A 138 7.98 4.30 -9.47
N TYR A 139 7.53 5.49 -9.07
CA TYR A 139 6.15 5.67 -8.55
C TYR A 139 5.10 5.71 -9.67
N ALA A 140 4.50 4.58 -10.01
CA ALA A 140 3.51 4.52 -11.08
C ALA A 140 2.19 5.18 -10.68
N ASN A 141 1.45 5.66 -11.69
CA ASN A 141 0.06 6.04 -11.47
C ASN A 141 -0.75 4.75 -11.20
N PRO A 142 -1.67 4.69 -10.22
CA PRO A 142 -2.47 3.50 -9.93
C PRO A 142 -3.14 2.88 -11.16
N ARG A 143 -3.61 3.71 -12.11
CA ARG A 143 -4.20 3.24 -13.35
C ARG A 143 -3.20 2.45 -14.19
N ARG A 144 -1.94 2.90 -14.23
CA ARG A 144 -0.85 2.21 -14.94
C ARG A 144 -0.48 0.91 -14.25
N THR A 145 -0.46 0.86 -12.91
CA THR A 145 -0.29 -0.38 -12.16
C THR A 145 -1.34 -1.44 -12.55
N LEU A 146 -2.62 -1.05 -12.68
CA LEU A 146 -3.67 -1.95 -13.18
C LEU A 146 -3.52 -2.33 -14.65
N GLU A 147 -3.16 -1.37 -15.52
CA GLU A 147 -2.97 -1.63 -16.95
C GLU A 147 -1.77 -2.56 -17.22
N HIS A 148 -0.68 -2.41 -16.47
CA HIS A 148 0.51 -3.25 -16.56
C HIS A 148 0.39 -4.56 -15.78
N ARG A 149 -0.52 -4.62 -14.80
CA ARG A 149 -0.68 -5.76 -13.88
C ARG A 149 0.62 -6.10 -13.15
N ALA A 150 1.44 -5.09 -12.91
CA ALA A 150 2.75 -5.23 -12.29
C ALA A 150 3.09 -3.97 -11.49
N GLY A 151 3.82 -4.16 -10.38
CA GLY A 151 4.36 -3.07 -9.57
C GLY A 151 5.08 -3.58 -8.34
N ASP A 152 5.71 -2.67 -7.61
CA ASP A 152 6.46 -2.98 -6.40
C ASP A 152 5.68 -2.57 -5.11
N CYS A 153 6.33 -2.51 -3.95
CA CYS A 153 5.68 -2.16 -2.68
C CYS A 153 4.99 -0.79 -2.67
N ASP A 154 5.53 0.21 -3.38
CA ASP A 154 4.95 1.54 -3.42
C ASP A 154 3.81 1.65 -4.44
N ASP A 155 3.87 0.89 -5.53
CA ASP A 155 2.79 0.77 -6.51
C ASP A 155 1.56 0.08 -5.90
N TYR A 156 1.76 -1.02 -5.16
CA TYR A 156 0.69 -1.67 -4.40
C TYR A 156 0.08 -0.71 -3.38
N SER A 157 0.92 0.08 -2.70
CA SER A 157 0.46 1.06 -1.71
C SER A 157 -0.35 2.18 -2.37
N ALA A 158 0.13 2.69 -3.50
CA ALA A 158 -0.55 3.74 -4.25
C ALA A 158 -1.89 3.25 -4.81
N LEU A 159 -1.92 2.07 -5.42
CA LEU A 159 -3.12 1.44 -5.95
C LEU A 159 -4.13 1.13 -4.83
N GLY A 160 -3.69 0.50 -3.74
CA GLY A 160 -4.55 0.10 -2.64
C GLY A 160 -5.20 1.30 -1.95
N CYS A 161 -4.42 2.32 -1.59
CA CYS A 161 -5.00 3.52 -1.02
C CYS A 161 -5.92 4.24 -2.00
N ALA A 162 -5.55 4.36 -3.28
CA ALA A 162 -6.41 4.98 -4.28
C ALA A 162 -7.75 4.23 -4.42
N ALA A 163 -7.72 2.90 -4.51
CA ALA A 163 -8.91 2.06 -4.63
C ALA A 163 -9.81 2.15 -3.39
N LEU A 164 -9.25 2.02 -2.19
CA LEU A 164 -9.99 2.16 -0.92
C LEU A 164 -10.66 3.54 -0.82
N MET A 165 -9.89 4.60 -1.07
CA MET A 165 -10.40 5.97 -0.98
C MET A 165 -11.45 6.27 -2.06
N SER A 166 -11.36 5.65 -3.24
CA SER A 166 -12.36 5.81 -4.31
C SER A 166 -13.76 5.28 -3.92
N ILE A 167 -13.83 4.34 -2.97
CA ILE A 167 -15.09 3.81 -2.41
C ILE A 167 -15.34 4.31 -0.97
N GLY A 168 -14.66 5.39 -0.57
CA GLY A 168 -14.90 6.11 0.69
C GLY A 168 -14.18 5.55 1.92
N ILE A 169 -13.28 4.57 1.77
CA ILE A 169 -12.54 3.98 2.90
C ILE A 169 -11.25 4.79 3.14
N PRO A 170 -11.06 5.40 4.33
CA PRO A 170 -9.84 6.15 4.65
C PRO A 170 -8.61 5.25 4.60
N CYS A 171 -7.51 5.78 4.09
CA CYS A 171 -6.25 5.07 3.95
C CYS A 171 -5.07 5.92 4.43
N ARG A 172 -4.07 5.28 5.01
CA ARG A 172 -2.79 5.90 5.36
C ARG A 172 -1.63 4.98 4.98
N LEU A 173 -0.47 5.56 4.73
CA LEU A 173 0.74 4.82 4.41
C LEU A 173 1.47 4.49 5.70
N LYS A 174 2.01 3.28 5.80
CA LYS A 174 2.95 2.88 6.84
C LYS A 174 4.27 2.50 6.19
N VAL A 175 5.33 3.18 6.61
CA VAL A 175 6.69 2.96 6.13
C VAL A 175 7.48 2.38 7.28
N ILE A 176 8.28 1.36 7.00
CA ILE A 176 9.18 0.76 7.98
C ILE A 176 10.62 0.82 7.50
N ARG A 177 11.51 0.93 8.47
CA ARG A 177 12.92 0.59 8.31
C ARG A 177 13.16 -0.70 9.07
N THR A 178 13.68 -1.68 8.35
CA THR A 178 14.05 -2.98 8.91
C THR A 178 15.38 -2.88 9.67
N LYS A 179 15.65 -3.81 10.59
CA LYS A 179 16.87 -3.78 11.42
C LYS A 179 18.17 -4.00 10.64
N ASP A 180 18.08 -4.68 9.51
CA ASP A 180 19.16 -4.93 8.57
C ASP A 180 19.34 -3.83 7.53
N SER A 181 18.50 -2.77 7.56
CA SER A 181 18.61 -1.63 6.66
C SER A 181 18.97 -0.34 7.39
N SER A 182 19.91 0.40 6.79
CA SER A 182 20.24 1.78 7.19
C SER A 182 19.25 2.81 6.64
N THR A 183 18.39 2.43 5.69
CA THR A 183 17.41 3.31 5.03
C THR A 183 15.98 2.74 5.08
N TRP A 184 14.98 3.60 4.91
CA TRP A 184 13.59 3.16 4.74
C TRP A 184 13.46 2.27 3.51
N ASN A 185 12.98 1.05 3.70
CA ASN A 185 13.10 0.00 2.69
C ASN A 185 11.79 -0.76 2.43
N HIS A 186 10.70 -0.41 3.13
CA HIS A 186 9.41 -1.05 2.87
C HIS A 186 8.24 -0.12 3.21
N ILE A 187 7.20 -0.17 2.39
CA ILE A 187 5.96 0.59 2.55
C ILE A 187 4.77 -0.33 2.29
N TYR A 188 3.71 -0.14 3.06
CA TYR A 188 2.40 -0.73 2.85
C TYR A 188 1.34 0.20 3.41
N ILE A 189 0.07 -0.19 3.39
CA ILE A 189 -1.03 0.70 3.77
C ILE A 189 -1.80 0.21 4.98
N GLU A 190 -2.53 1.11 5.61
CA GLU A 190 -3.54 0.78 6.60
C GLU A 190 -4.88 1.38 6.20
N ALA A 191 -5.93 0.55 6.26
CA ALA A 191 -7.30 0.94 5.94
C ALA A 191 -8.12 1.20 7.20
N GLY A 192 -8.82 2.32 7.23
CA GLY A 192 -9.67 2.74 8.34
C GLY A 192 -10.98 1.98 8.38
N SER A 193 -11.29 1.35 9.51
CA SER A 193 -12.56 0.64 9.73
C SER A 193 -13.19 1.04 11.07
N PRO A 194 -14.49 1.40 11.13
CA PRO A 194 -15.41 1.58 9.99
C PRO A 194 -15.04 2.83 9.15
N LYS A 195 -15.52 2.91 7.90
CA LYS A 195 -15.09 3.97 6.97
C LYS A 195 -15.50 5.39 7.36
N ASP A 196 -16.65 5.54 8.01
CA ASP A 196 -17.18 6.87 8.39
C ASP A 196 -16.48 7.47 9.62
N ARG A 197 -16.04 6.61 10.56
CA ARG A 197 -15.33 6.99 11.79
C ARG A 197 -14.32 5.90 12.17
N PRO A 198 -13.15 5.86 11.51
CA PRO A 198 -12.16 4.81 11.75
C PRO A 198 -11.76 4.72 13.23
N SER A 199 -12.04 3.58 13.85
CA SER A 199 -11.58 3.25 15.20
C SER A 199 -10.47 2.20 15.20
N ARG A 200 -10.28 1.53 14.06
CA ARG A 200 -9.23 0.54 13.81
C ARG A 200 -8.59 0.80 12.45
N TRP A 201 -7.31 0.45 12.35
CA TRP A 201 -6.52 0.54 11.13
C TRP A 201 -6.04 -0.86 10.80
N ILE A 202 -6.52 -1.40 9.67
CA ILE A 202 -6.21 -2.75 9.22
C ILE A 202 -5.00 -2.67 8.28
N PRO A 203 -3.84 -3.27 8.63
CA PRO A 203 -2.68 -3.26 7.76
C PRO A 203 -2.89 -4.16 6.55
N LEU A 204 -2.47 -3.68 5.39
CA LEU A 204 -2.61 -4.34 4.09
C LEU A 204 -1.28 -4.24 3.35
N ASP A 205 -0.57 -5.36 3.27
CA ASP A 205 0.66 -5.47 2.48
C ASP A 205 0.45 -6.47 1.35
N ALA A 206 0.05 -5.95 0.18
CA ALA A 206 -0.22 -6.77 -0.99
C ALA A 206 1.05 -7.18 -1.74
N SER A 207 2.19 -6.57 -1.40
CA SER A 207 3.50 -6.83 -2.03
C SER A 207 4.16 -8.12 -1.51
N VAL A 208 3.71 -8.63 -0.36
CA VAL A 208 4.20 -9.87 0.26
C VAL A 208 3.07 -10.90 0.36
N ASN A 209 3.39 -12.21 0.35
CA ASN A 209 2.38 -13.27 0.34
C ASN A 209 1.73 -13.52 1.72
N VAL A 210 0.90 -12.58 2.16
CA VAL A 210 0.22 -12.61 3.46
C VAL A 210 -1.28 -12.29 3.32
N ARG A 211 -2.03 -12.50 4.41
CA ARG A 211 -3.45 -12.13 4.49
C ARG A 211 -3.62 -10.66 4.89
N ALA A 212 -4.79 -10.09 4.59
CA ALA A 212 -5.20 -8.80 5.13
C ALA A 212 -5.13 -8.80 6.67
N GLY A 213 -4.66 -7.72 7.27
CA GLY A 213 -4.43 -7.60 8.70
C GLY A 213 -3.10 -8.18 9.19
N TRP A 214 -2.26 -8.74 8.30
CA TRP A 214 -0.88 -9.08 8.65
C TRP A 214 -0.06 -7.81 8.90
N GLU A 215 0.83 -7.89 9.89
CA GLU A 215 1.69 -6.80 10.32
C GLU A 215 3.13 -7.31 10.39
N ALA A 216 4.09 -6.47 9.98
CA ALA A 216 5.49 -6.82 10.00
C ALA A 216 5.93 -7.13 11.44
N PRO A 217 6.58 -8.29 11.70
CA PRO A 217 7.00 -8.65 13.05
C PRO A 217 7.91 -7.57 13.67
N ARG A 218 7.63 -7.17 14.92
CA ARG A 218 8.45 -6.21 15.67
C ARG A 218 9.92 -6.63 15.78
N SER A 219 10.21 -7.93 15.69
CA SER A 219 11.58 -8.44 15.66
C SER A 219 12.37 -7.98 14.43
N MET A 220 11.70 -7.70 13.31
CA MET A 220 12.30 -7.27 12.04
C MET A 220 12.33 -5.74 11.89
N VAL A 221 11.43 -5.02 12.56
CA VAL A 221 11.27 -3.57 12.40
C VAL A 221 12.17 -2.81 13.37
N ALA A 222 12.96 -1.88 12.83
CA ALA A 222 13.75 -0.92 13.62
C ALA A 222 12.98 0.38 13.89
N GLU A 223 12.28 0.89 12.88
CA GLU A 223 11.52 2.14 12.98
C GLU A 223 10.25 2.06 12.12
N THR A 224 9.17 2.70 12.57
CA THR A 224 7.90 2.82 11.85
C THR A 224 7.46 4.27 11.80
N ARG A 225 7.02 4.72 10.63
CA ARG A 225 6.32 5.99 10.43
C ARG A 225 5.02 5.78 9.70
N ILE A 226 4.02 6.56 10.08
CA ILE A 226 2.68 6.54 9.49
C ILE A 226 2.45 7.89 8.84
N PHE A 227 2.00 7.89 7.59
CA PHE A 227 1.75 9.10 6.82
C PHE A 227 0.28 9.12 6.40
N GLU A 228 -0.47 10.10 6.89
CA GLU A 228 -1.87 10.27 6.49
C GLU A 228 -1.97 10.63 5.01
N VAL A 229 -3.07 10.27 4.36
CA VAL A 229 -3.38 10.75 3.00
C VAL A 229 -4.66 11.56 3.09
N SER A 230 -4.61 12.84 2.71
CA SER A 230 -5.79 13.71 2.78
C SER A 230 -6.97 13.11 2.00
N PRO A 231 -8.13 12.88 2.63
CA PRO A 231 -9.34 12.47 1.93
C PRO A 231 -9.87 13.61 1.03
N TYR A 232 -9.53 14.85 1.34
CA TYR A 232 -9.92 16.04 0.58
C TYR A 232 -8.90 16.38 -0.52
N LEU A 233 -9.40 16.97 -1.62
CA LEU A 233 -8.57 17.47 -2.72
C LEU A 233 -7.85 18.78 -2.37
#